data_AF-A0A3C1UYK1-F1
#
_entry.id   AF-A0A3C1UYK1-F1
#
_cell.length_a   1.000
_cell.length_b   1.000
_cell.length_c   1.000
_cell.angle_alpha   90.00
_cell.angle_beta   90.00
_cell.angle_gamma   90.00
#
_symmetry.space_group_name_H-M   'P 1'
#
loop_
_entity.id
_entity.type
_entity.pdbx_description
1 polymer ?
#
loop_
_entity_poly.entity_id
_entity_poly.type
_entity_poly.pdbx_seq_one_letter_code
_entity_poly.pdbx_strand_id
1 'polypeptide(L)'
;MSAKDVIKMMKDNEVTFVDFRFTDTKGKEQHVSVPAHQVDADKFEEGQMFDGSSIAGWKDINESDMILQPDLDACVMDPFTQESTLIVRCDIIEPEDMKGYEKDPRSIAKRAEKYMQDSGVADVAYFGNEPEFFVFDSVKFDNTMGACSYSVHSEEAAWESGSDFDGGNTGHRPGVKGGYFPVPPVDSMMDLRAEMCLAIESMGVTTEVHHHEVGTAGQNEIGALFNTLVKKADETQILKYCVQNVAHVYGKTATFMPKPIVGDNGNGMHVHQSMAKDGVNLFYEEGAYGNLSEMALHYVGGIIKHARALNAFCNASTNS
;
A
#
# COMPACT_ATOMS: atom_id res chain seq x y z
N MET A 1 1.98 18.20 -13.02
CA MET A 1 1.58 17.85 -14.40
C MET A 1 0.34 18.66 -14.76
N SER A 2 0.17 19.11 -16.01
CA SER A 2 -1.07 19.80 -16.43
C SER A 2 -2.09 18.83 -17.03
N ALA A 3 -3.38 19.20 -17.08
CA ALA A 3 -4.41 18.37 -17.71
C ALA A 3 -4.08 18.06 -19.19
N LYS A 4 -3.43 19.00 -19.88
CA LYS A 4 -2.95 18.80 -21.27
C LYS A 4 -1.88 17.72 -21.36
N ASP A 5 -1.00 17.63 -20.36
CA ASP A 5 0.04 16.60 -20.32
C ASP A 5 -0.59 15.22 -20.09
N VAL A 6 -1.61 15.11 -19.23
CA VAL A 6 -2.35 13.85 -19.01
C VAL A 6 -3.13 13.44 -20.26
N ILE A 7 -3.84 14.37 -20.92
CA ILE A 7 -4.53 14.08 -22.19
C ILE A 7 -3.55 13.63 -23.28
N LYS A 8 -2.34 14.21 -23.30
CA LYS A 8 -1.28 13.75 -24.19
C LYS A 8 -0.83 12.33 -23.83
N MET A 9 -0.58 12.04 -22.55
CA MET A 9 -0.25 10.69 -22.06
C MET A 9 -1.32 9.67 -22.47
N MET A 10 -2.60 10.02 -22.35
CA MET A 10 -3.71 9.16 -22.76
C MET A 10 -3.66 8.83 -24.25
N LYS A 11 -3.35 9.81 -25.11
CA LYS A 11 -3.22 9.59 -26.56
C LYS A 11 -1.98 8.76 -26.90
N ASP A 12 -0.85 9.08 -26.28
CA ASP A 12 0.44 8.43 -26.55
C ASP A 12 0.43 6.95 -26.13
N ASN A 13 -0.41 6.57 -25.14
CA ASN A 13 -0.56 5.19 -24.66
C ASN A 13 -1.88 4.53 -25.10
N GLU A 14 -2.61 5.13 -26.05
CA GLU A 14 -3.87 4.60 -26.59
C GLU A 14 -4.87 4.20 -25.50
N VAL A 15 -5.01 5.04 -24.47
CA VAL A 15 -5.85 4.77 -23.29
C VAL A 15 -7.31 4.61 -23.70
N THR A 16 -7.88 3.46 -23.34
CA THR A 16 -9.29 3.11 -23.57
C THR A 16 -10.17 3.49 -22.37
N PHE A 17 -9.63 3.40 -21.15
CA PHE A 17 -10.32 3.73 -19.90
C PHE A 17 -9.47 4.58 -18.95
N VAL A 18 -10.11 5.49 -18.22
CA VAL A 18 -9.52 6.20 -17.10
C VAL A 18 -10.15 5.68 -15.82
N ASP A 19 -9.32 5.20 -14.91
CA ASP A 19 -9.73 4.59 -13.65
C ASP A 19 -9.46 5.55 -12.49
N PHE A 20 -10.51 6.23 -12.02
CA PHE A 20 -10.42 7.18 -10.91
C PHE A 20 -10.39 6.40 -9.60
N ARG A 21 -9.30 6.51 -8.85
CA ARG A 21 -9.06 5.76 -7.61
C ARG A 21 -9.00 6.65 -6.38
N PHE A 22 -9.50 6.15 -5.26
CA PHE A 22 -9.41 6.81 -3.95
C PHE A 22 -9.25 5.75 -2.86
N THR A 23 -8.87 6.15 -1.65
CA THR A 23 -8.72 5.21 -0.53
C THR A 23 -9.80 5.46 0.52
N ASP A 24 -10.52 4.41 0.92
CA ASP A 24 -11.51 4.52 2.00
C ASP A 24 -10.87 4.58 3.39
N THR A 25 -11.64 4.86 4.44
CA THR A 25 -11.14 4.97 5.82
C THR A 25 -10.53 3.66 6.35
N LYS A 26 -10.81 2.51 5.74
CA LYS A 26 -10.19 1.22 6.11
C LYS A 26 -8.86 0.99 5.40
N GLY A 27 -8.46 1.88 4.50
CA GLY A 27 -7.22 1.79 3.74
C GLY A 27 -7.32 0.97 2.44
N LYS A 28 -8.54 0.63 1.98
CA LYS A 28 -8.73 -0.07 0.71
C LYS A 28 -8.84 0.96 -0.43
N GLU A 29 -8.05 0.78 -1.48
CA GLU A 29 -8.22 1.52 -2.73
C GLU A 29 -9.51 1.07 -3.41
N GLN A 30 -10.37 2.03 -3.71
CA GLN A 30 -11.65 1.94 -4.40
C GLN A 30 -11.51 2.64 -5.76
N HIS A 31 -12.39 2.32 -6.72
CA HIS A 31 -12.24 2.86 -8.07
C HIS A 31 -13.57 3.01 -8.84
N VAL A 32 -13.56 3.89 -9.85
CA VAL A 32 -14.60 4.03 -10.88
C VAL A 32 -13.92 4.22 -12.24
N SER A 33 -14.20 3.32 -13.18
CA SER A 33 -13.66 3.39 -14.54
C SER A 33 -14.59 4.11 -15.50
N VAL A 34 -14.04 5.06 -16.26
CA VAL A 34 -14.76 5.89 -17.22
C VAL A 34 -14.14 5.70 -18.61
N PRO A 35 -14.94 5.51 -19.68
CA PRO A 35 -14.40 5.44 -21.05
C PRO A 35 -13.60 6.70 -21.39
N ALA A 36 -12.41 6.54 -21.96
CA ALA A 36 -11.48 7.66 -22.18
C ALA A 36 -12.06 8.79 -23.05
N HIS A 37 -13.01 8.50 -23.94
CA HIS A 37 -13.69 9.50 -24.76
C HIS A 37 -14.64 10.43 -23.98
N GLN A 38 -14.94 10.12 -22.71
CA GLN A 38 -15.70 10.96 -21.78
C GLN A 38 -14.79 11.78 -20.85
N VAL A 39 -13.46 11.67 -20.99
CA VAL A 39 -12.49 12.35 -20.14
C VAL A 39 -11.71 13.36 -20.98
N ASP A 40 -12.06 14.62 -20.83
CA ASP A 40 -11.37 15.77 -21.41
C ASP A 40 -10.63 16.58 -20.34
N ALA A 41 -10.09 17.74 -20.74
CA ALA A 41 -9.36 18.61 -19.80
C ALA A 41 -10.28 19.16 -18.69
N ASP A 42 -11.53 19.49 -19.03
CA ASP A 42 -12.50 20.05 -18.09
C ASP A 42 -12.86 18.99 -17.04
N LYS A 43 -12.94 17.71 -17.43
CA LYS A 43 -13.16 16.60 -16.50
C LYS A 43 -12.09 16.49 -15.40
N PHE A 44 -10.84 16.84 -15.70
CA PHE A 44 -9.77 16.86 -14.71
C PHE A 44 -9.86 18.04 -13.73
N GLU A 45 -10.49 19.13 -14.15
CA GLU A 45 -10.72 20.31 -13.32
C GLU A 45 -11.98 20.15 -12.46
N GLU A 46 -13.09 19.69 -13.05
CA GLU A 46 -14.39 19.51 -12.40
C GLU A 46 -14.49 18.26 -11.53
N GLY A 47 -13.75 17.21 -11.88
CA GLY A 47 -13.75 15.92 -11.19
C GLY A 47 -14.85 14.95 -11.64
N GLN A 48 -14.90 13.81 -10.95
CA GLN A 48 -15.84 12.72 -11.22
C GLN A 48 -16.79 12.53 -10.04
N MET A 49 -18.09 12.76 -10.26
CA MET A 49 -19.13 12.51 -9.25
C MET A 49 -19.26 11.02 -8.93
N PHE A 50 -19.53 10.70 -7.66
CA PHE A 50 -19.86 9.35 -7.21
C PHE A 50 -20.74 9.35 -5.95
N ASP A 51 -21.33 8.20 -5.65
CA ASP A 51 -22.15 7.97 -4.47
C ASP A 51 -21.27 7.53 -3.28
N GLY A 52 -21.07 8.44 -2.33
CA GLY A 52 -20.33 8.22 -1.09
C GLY A 52 -21.09 7.44 -0.01
N SER A 53 -22.40 7.22 -0.15
CA SER A 53 -23.20 6.48 0.85
C SER A 53 -22.90 4.99 0.90
N SER A 54 -22.33 4.46 -0.18
CA SER A 54 -21.86 3.08 -0.26
C SER A 54 -20.48 2.87 0.40
N ILE A 55 -19.81 3.94 0.85
CA ILE A 55 -18.55 3.86 1.56
C ILE A 55 -18.81 3.85 3.07
N ALA A 56 -18.47 2.73 3.70
CA ALA A 56 -18.78 2.51 5.12
C ALA A 56 -18.19 3.62 6.01
N GLY A 57 -19.08 4.33 6.71
CA GLY A 57 -18.73 5.40 7.66
C GLY A 57 -18.62 6.80 7.05
N TRP A 58 -18.95 6.98 5.76
CA TRP A 58 -18.87 8.28 5.07
C TRP A 58 -20.18 9.05 5.15
N LYS A 59 -20.97 9.07 4.05
CA LYS A 59 -22.21 9.84 3.93
C LYS A 59 -23.44 9.00 4.20
N ASP A 60 -24.50 9.64 4.68
CA ASP A 60 -25.83 9.05 4.70
C ASP A 60 -26.48 9.17 3.30
N ILE A 61 -27.50 8.34 3.04
CA ILE A 61 -28.15 8.25 1.72
C ILE A 61 -28.81 9.56 1.25
N ASN A 62 -29.11 10.49 2.16
CA ASN A 62 -29.72 11.78 1.86
C ASN A 62 -28.71 12.88 1.47
N GLU A 63 -27.40 12.63 1.65
CA GLU A 63 -26.29 13.56 1.35
C GLU A 63 -25.14 12.81 0.66
N SER A 64 -25.49 11.94 -0.28
CA SER A 64 -24.59 10.90 -0.78
C SER A 64 -23.58 11.37 -1.83
N ASP A 65 -23.91 12.41 -2.60
CA ASP A 65 -23.08 12.86 -3.72
C ASP A 65 -21.74 13.43 -3.25
N MET A 66 -20.65 12.98 -3.86
CA MET A 66 -19.29 13.48 -3.62
C MET A 66 -18.48 13.57 -4.92
N ILE A 67 -17.36 14.29 -4.88
CA ILE A 67 -16.47 14.49 -6.04
C ILE A 67 -15.15 13.76 -5.82
N LEU A 68 -14.76 12.92 -6.79
CA LEU A 68 -13.39 12.46 -6.97
C LEU A 68 -12.62 13.55 -7.72
N GLN A 69 -11.74 14.27 -7.03
CA GLN A 69 -10.90 15.30 -7.63
C GLN A 69 -9.56 14.71 -8.07
N PRO A 70 -9.26 14.66 -9.38
CA PRO A 70 -8.01 14.10 -9.90
C PRO A 70 -6.76 14.82 -9.40
N ASP A 71 -5.75 14.04 -9.00
CA ASP A 71 -4.40 14.51 -8.77
C ASP A 71 -3.51 14.14 -9.97
N LEU A 72 -3.18 15.14 -10.78
CA LEU A 72 -2.51 14.95 -12.07
C LEU A 72 -1.05 14.52 -11.92
N ASP A 73 -0.45 14.69 -10.74
CA ASP A 73 0.90 14.19 -10.44
C ASP A 73 0.89 12.71 -10.01
N ALA A 74 -0.29 12.13 -9.80
CA ALA A 74 -0.50 10.75 -9.37
C ALA A 74 -1.16 9.86 -10.46
N CYS A 75 -0.98 10.23 -11.73
CA CYS A 75 -1.41 9.44 -12.89
C CYS A 75 -0.39 8.35 -13.23
N VAL A 76 -0.86 7.11 -13.47
CA VAL A 76 0.00 5.95 -13.78
C VAL A 76 -0.73 4.95 -14.67
N MET A 77 -0.01 4.29 -15.59
CA MET A 77 -0.59 3.23 -16.42
C MET A 77 -0.78 1.94 -15.62
N ASP A 78 -1.91 1.25 -15.81
CA ASP A 78 -2.17 -0.05 -15.19
C ASP A 78 -1.48 -1.18 -15.99
N PRO A 79 -0.59 -1.99 -15.40
CA PRO A 79 0.10 -3.07 -16.10
C PRO A 79 -0.69 -4.38 -16.16
N PHE A 80 -1.86 -4.48 -15.51
CA PHE A 80 -2.62 -5.73 -15.37
C PHE A 80 -3.89 -5.77 -16.21
N THR A 81 -4.48 -4.61 -16.51
CA THR A 81 -5.69 -4.56 -17.34
C THR A 81 -5.39 -4.95 -18.79
N GLN A 82 -6.27 -5.77 -19.38
CA GLN A 82 -6.14 -6.16 -20.79
C GLN A 82 -6.27 -4.95 -21.74
N GLU A 83 -7.21 -4.04 -21.45
CA GLU A 83 -7.38 -2.81 -22.20
C GLU A 83 -6.52 -1.70 -21.57
N SER A 84 -5.88 -0.86 -22.40
CA SER A 84 -5.04 0.24 -21.93
C SER A 84 -5.81 1.15 -20.99
N THR A 85 -5.37 1.22 -19.73
CA THR A 85 -6.08 1.92 -18.66
C THR A 85 -5.14 2.85 -17.91
N LEU A 86 -5.55 4.11 -17.79
CA LEU A 86 -4.85 5.10 -16.98
C LEU A 86 -5.48 5.17 -15.59
N ILE A 87 -4.72 4.87 -14.54
CA ILE A 87 -5.10 5.10 -13.16
C ILE A 87 -4.87 6.56 -12.81
N VAL A 88 -5.87 7.19 -12.20
CA VAL A 88 -5.81 8.57 -11.70
C VAL A 88 -6.25 8.58 -10.25
N ARG A 89 -5.31 8.86 -9.33
CA ARG A 89 -5.67 8.98 -7.91
C ARG A 89 -6.38 10.31 -7.65
N CYS A 90 -7.34 10.26 -6.75
CA CYS A 90 -8.21 11.35 -6.42
C CYS A 90 -8.21 11.65 -4.92
N ASP A 91 -8.31 12.94 -4.60
CA ASP A 91 -8.83 13.36 -3.30
C ASP A 91 -10.35 13.34 -3.35
N ILE A 92 -10.98 13.28 -2.19
CA ILE A 92 -12.42 13.42 -2.07
C ILE A 92 -12.77 14.86 -1.72
N ILE A 93 -13.69 15.47 -2.47
CA ILE A 93 -14.16 16.84 -2.26
C ILE A 93 -15.65 16.84 -1.93
N GLU A 94 -16.02 17.67 -0.96
CA GLU A 94 -17.41 17.97 -0.59
C GLU A 94 -18.03 18.91 -1.62
N PRO A 95 -19.15 18.55 -2.29
CA PRO A 95 -19.74 19.39 -3.33
C PRO A 95 -20.30 20.72 -2.82
N GLU A 96 -20.70 20.79 -1.54
CA GLU A 96 -21.34 21.97 -0.96
C GLU A 96 -20.37 23.15 -0.76
N ASP A 97 -19.13 22.86 -0.38
CA ASP A 97 -18.13 23.88 -0.04
C ASP A 97 -16.80 23.73 -0.79
N MET A 98 -16.69 22.70 -1.65
CA MET A 98 -15.52 22.37 -2.46
C MET A 98 -14.25 22.13 -1.63
N LYS A 99 -14.37 21.72 -0.37
CA LYS A 99 -13.22 21.38 0.48
C LYS A 99 -12.93 19.88 0.49
N GLY A 100 -11.68 19.55 0.78
CA GLY A 100 -11.24 18.17 1.00
C GLY A 100 -12.01 17.53 2.16
N TYR A 101 -12.62 16.38 1.88
CA TYR A 101 -13.46 15.65 2.82
C TYR A 101 -12.69 15.30 4.09
N GLU A 102 -13.35 15.40 5.24
CA GLU A 102 -12.67 15.24 6.53
C GLU A 102 -12.25 13.78 6.79
N LYS A 103 -12.98 12.80 6.22
CA LYS A 103 -12.75 11.36 6.41
C LYS A 103 -11.93 10.71 5.28
N ASP A 104 -11.55 11.49 4.27
CA ASP A 104 -10.63 11.04 3.22
C ASP A 104 -9.20 10.95 3.79
N PRO A 105 -8.59 9.73 3.84
CA PRO A 105 -7.22 9.54 4.33
C PRO A 105 -6.19 10.40 3.59
N ARG A 106 -6.37 10.59 2.27
CA ARG A 106 -5.42 11.34 1.44
C ARG A 106 -5.47 12.83 1.75
N SER A 107 -6.68 13.39 1.88
CA SER A 107 -6.90 14.75 2.38
C SER A 107 -6.35 14.95 3.80
N ILE A 108 -6.48 13.96 4.70
CA ILE A 108 -5.87 14.03 6.04
C ILE A 108 -4.34 14.12 5.93
N ALA A 109 -3.70 13.30 5.10
CA ALA A 109 -2.25 13.31 4.90
C ALA A 109 -1.77 14.67 4.34
N LYS A 110 -2.45 15.22 3.34
CA LYS A 110 -2.14 16.57 2.80
C LYS A 110 -2.25 17.66 3.88
N ARG A 111 -3.29 17.58 4.73
CA ARG A 111 -3.43 18.51 5.88
C ARG A 111 -2.31 18.34 6.91
N ALA A 112 -1.82 17.12 7.13
CA ALA A 112 -0.71 16.85 8.04
C ALA A 112 0.62 17.43 7.53
N GLU A 113 0.94 17.26 6.24
CA GLU A 113 2.10 17.91 5.61
C GLU A 113 2.01 19.43 5.74
N LYS A 114 0.84 20.01 5.41
CA LYS A 114 0.63 21.46 5.53
C LYS A 114 0.74 21.95 6.98
N TYR A 115 0.20 21.21 7.96
CA TYR A 115 0.30 21.57 9.37
C TYR A 115 1.76 21.65 9.84
N MET A 116 2.58 20.67 9.45
CA MET A 116 4.02 20.69 9.74
C MET A 116 4.68 21.94 9.12
N GLN A 117 4.40 22.25 7.87
CA GLN A 117 4.95 23.43 7.18
C GLN A 117 4.52 24.74 7.86
N ASP A 118 3.22 24.90 8.13
CA ASP A 118 2.65 26.10 8.76
C ASP A 118 3.17 26.29 10.20
N SER A 119 3.54 25.20 10.90
CA SER A 119 4.18 25.27 12.22
C SER A 119 5.63 25.77 12.18
N GLY A 120 6.26 25.76 11.01
CA GLY A 120 7.65 26.16 10.82
C GLY A 120 8.70 25.17 11.33
N VAL A 121 8.29 23.96 11.76
CA VAL A 121 9.19 22.92 12.28
C VAL A 121 10.06 22.34 11.16
N ALA A 122 9.48 22.03 10.00
CA ALA A 122 10.16 21.44 8.84
C ALA A 122 9.41 21.77 7.54
N ASP A 123 10.10 21.64 6.40
CA ASP A 123 9.51 21.85 5.07
C ASP A 123 8.95 20.55 4.49
N VAL A 124 9.58 19.42 4.86
CA VAL A 124 9.25 18.08 4.38
C VAL A 124 9.47 17.03 5.47
N ALA A 125 8.59 16.04 5.50
CA ALA A 125 8.76 14.81 6.26
C ALA A 125 8.83 13.63 5.27
N TYR A 126 9.86 12.80 5.42
CA TYR A 126 10.08 11.61 4.61
C TYR A 126 9.66 10.36 5.36
N PHE A 127 9.03 9.45 4.64
CA PHE A 127 8.56 8.16 5.10
C PHE A 127 9.11 7.07 4.18
N GLY A 128 9.77 6.07 4.76
CA GLY A 128 10.14 4.81 4.10
C GLY A 128 9.42 3.68 4.82
N ASN A 129 8.65 2.85 4.13
CA ASN A 129 7.96 1.73 4.76
C ASN A 129 8.29 0.38 4.11
N GLU A 130 8.21 -0.66 4.93
CA GLU A 130 8.58 -2.02 4.61
C GLU A 130 7.37 -2.93 4.89
N PRO A 131 6.35 -2.96 4.02
CA PRO A 131 5.18 -3.81 4.23
C PRO A 131 5.52 -5.26 3.89
N GLU A 132 5.70 -6.08 4.92
CA GLU A 132 5.85 -7.53 4.79
C GLU A 132 4.53 -8.17 4.34
N PHE A 133 4.61 -9.29 3.63
CA PHE A 133 3.43 -10.03 3.15
C PHE A 133 3.68 -11.53 3.06
N PHE A 134 2.59 -12.30 3.14
CA PHE A 134 2.62 -13.72 2.79
C PHE A 134 2.03 -13.95 1.40
N VAL A 135 2.54 -14.95 0.69
CA VAL A 135 1.90 -15.51 -0.51
C VAL A 135 1.54 -16.97 -0.24
N PHE A 136 0.25 -17.29 -0.31
CA PHE A 136 -0.26 -18.64 -0.12
C PHE A 136 -0.78 -19.22 -1.43
N ASP A 137 -0.80 -20.55 -1.54
CA ASP A 137 -1.45 -21.23 -2.67
C ASP A 137 -2.97 -21.24 -2.52
N SER A 138 -3.47 -21.34 -1.29
CA SER A 138 -4.90 -21.16 -1.04
C SER A 138 -5.21 -20.71 0.39
N VAL A 139 -6.36 -20.06 0.53
CA VAL A 139 -6.96 -19.69 1.81
C VAL A 139 -8.44 -20.05 1.77
N LYS A 140 -8.96 -20.68 2.82
CA LYS A 140 -10.38 -21.02 2.98
C LYS A 140 -10.84 -20.61 4.38
N PHE A 141 -12.00 -19.99 4.50
CA PHE A 141 -12.59 -19.62 5.80
C PHE A 141 -14.12 -19.70 5.77
N ASP A 142 -14.72 -19.94 6.93
CA ASP A 142 -16.17 -20.04 7.14
C ASP A 142 -16.53 -19.34 8.45
N ASN A 143 -17.64 -18.61 8.46
CA ASN A 143 -18.24 -18.00 9.65
C ASN A 143 -19.77 -18.09 9.53
N THR A 144 -20.31 -19.25 9.89
CA THR A 144 -21.74 -19.58 9.84
C THR A 144 -22.23 -19.98 11.24
N MET A 145 -23.56 -20.13 11.41
CA MET A 145 -24.14 -20.55 12.69
C MET A 145 -23.61 -21.90 13.21
N GLY A 146 -23.16 -22.78 12.31
CA GLY A 146 -22.69 -24.12 12.64
C GLY A 146 -21.17 -24.30 12.61
N ALA A 147 -20.40 -23.34 12.11
CA ALA A 147 -18.96 -23.47 11.95
C ALA A 147 -18.25 -22.11 11.95
N CYS A 148 -17.05 -22.09 12.54
CA CYS A 148 -16.07 -21.02 12.38
C CYS A 148 -14.71 -21.67 12.11
N SER A 149 -14.12 -21.39 10.95
CA SER A 149 -12.84 -22.00 10.57
C SER A 149 -12.05 -21.09 9.63
N TYR A 150 -10.74 -21.27 9.62
CA TYR A 150 -9.87 -20.80 8.54
C TYR A 150 -8.74 -21.82 8.32
N SER A 151 -8.20 -21.85 7.12
CA SER A 151 -7.04 -22.65 6.75
C SER A 151 -6.26 -21.94 5.65
N VAL A 152 -4.95 -22.03 5.74
CA VAL A 152 -4.00 -21.54 4.72
C VAL A 152 -3.21 -22.74 4.22
N HIS A 153 -2.89 -22.76 2.94
CA HIS A 153 -2.04 -23.77 2.33
C HIS A 153 -0.93 -23.08 1.54
N SER A 154 0.29 -23.55 1.75
CA SER A 154 1.46 -23.16 0.98
C SER A 154 2.33 -24.39 0.83
N GLU A 155 2.73 -24.73 -0.39
CA GLU A 155 3.66 -25.82 -0.66
C GLU A 155 4.99 -25.62 0.05
N GLU A 156 5.37 -24.39 0.41
CA GLU A 156 6.59 -24.05 1.15
C GLU A 156 6.44 -24.24 2.67
N ALA A 157 5.23 -24.48 3.18
CA ALA A 157 4.98 -24.51 4.61
C ALA A 157 5.64 -25.69 5.33
N ALA A 158 6.22 -25.43 6.50
CA ALA A 158 6.90 -26.46 7.30
C ALA A 158 6.01 -27.66 7.67
N TRP A 159 4.68 -27.47 7.77
CA TRP A 159 3.73 -28.54 8.06
C TRP A 159 3.40 -29.45 6.87
N GLU A 160 3.84 -29.11 5.65
CA GLU A 160 3.62 -29.90 4.43
C GLU A 160 4.75 -30.92 4.14
N SER A 161 5.67 -31.12 5.09
CA SER A 161 6.81 -32.04 4.94
C SER A 161 6.40 -33.50 4.69
N GLY A 162 5.23 -33.91 5.17
CA GLY A 162 4.67 -35.26 4.98
C GLY A 162 3.55 -35.35 3.94
N SER A 163 3.25 -34.26 3.23
CA SER A 163 2.11 -34.20 2.32
C SER A 163 2.43 -34.80 0.95
N ASP A 164 1.40 -35.35 0.30
CA ASP A 164 1.46 -35.82 -1.07
C ASP A 164 1.09 -34.69 -2.04
N PHE A 165 1.97 -34.40 -2.99
CA PHE A 165 1.78 -33.41 -4.05
C PHE A 165 1.71 -34.11 -5.41
N ASP A 166 0.96 -33.51 -6.35
CA ASP A 166 1.02 -33.93 -7.75
C ASP A 166 2.44 -33.67 -8.30
N GLY A 167 3.07 -34.69 -8.86
CA GLY A 167 4.50 -34.64 -9.23
C GLY A 167 5.50 -34.96 -8.11
N GLY A 168 5.03 -35.22 -6.87
CA GLY A 168 5.84 -35.68 -5.74
C GLY A 168 6.33 -34.57 -4.79
N ASN A 169 6.69 -34.94 -3.57
CA ASN A 169 7.16 -34.00 -2.55
C ASN A 169 8.67 -33.72 -2.70
N THR A 170 9.04 -32.51 -3.12
CA THR A 170 10.43 -32.10 -3.37
C THR A 170 11.25 -31.84 -2.09
N GLY A 171 10.60 -31.70 -0.93
CA GLY A 171 11.23 -31.60 0.38
C GLY A 171 11.84 -30.26 0.76
N HIS A 172 12.33 -29.45 -0.20
CA HIS A 172 13.04 -28.20 0.07
C HIS A 172 12.12 -27.10 0.61
N ARG A 173 12.07 -26.93 1.94
CA ARG A 173 11.23 -25.96 2.62
C ARG A 173 11.95 -25.31 3.79
N PRO A 174 11.72 -24.01 4.08
CA PRO A 174 12.16 -23.42 5.32
C PRO A 174 11.39 -23.99 6.51
N GLY A 175 12.10 -24.26 7.60
CA GLY A 175 11.46 -24.55 8.89
C GLY A 175 10.73 -23.33 9.44
N VAL A 176 10.03 -23.52 10.57
CA VAL A 176 9.46 -22.41 11.34
C VAL A 176 10.55 -21.40 11.69
N LYS A 177 10.32 -20.11 11.40
CA LYS A 177 11.32 -19.03 11.52
C LYS A 177 12.61 -19.25 10.69
N GLY A 178 12.54 -20.06 9.64
CA GLY A 178 13.70 -20.46 8.84
C GLY A 178 13.73 -19.87 7.43
N GLY A 179 12.81 -18.97 7.10
CA GLY A 179 12.66 -18.40 5.75
C GLY A 179 13.69 -17.32 5.41
N TYR A 180 14.41 -16.76 6.39
CA TYR A 180 15.39 -15.70 6.18
C TYR A 180 16.80 -16.30 6.07
N PHE A 181 17.43 -16.41 4.91
CA PHE A 181 16.98 -16.11 3.53
C PHE A 181 17.71 -17.08 2.58
N PRO A 182 17.43 -18.40 2.69
CA PRO A 182 18.14 -19.41 1.94
C PRO A 182 17.90 -19.25 0.44
N VAL A 183 18.88 -19.64 -0.38
CA VAL A 183 18.75 -19.63 -1.85
C VAL A 183 17.77 -20.71 -2.33
N PRO A 184 17.26 -20.61 -3.58
CA PRO A 184 16.53 -21.70 -4.22
C PRO A 184 17.32 -23.03 -4.18
N PRO A 185 16.66 -24.20 -4.07
CA PRO A 185 15.21 -24.40 -4.19
C PRO A 185 14.42 -24.26 -2.87
N VAL A 186 15.04 -23.83 -1.76
CA VAL A 186 14.31 -23.62 -0.50
C VAL A 186 13.39 -22.40 -0.62
N ASP A 187 13.92 -21.29 -1.13
CA ASP A 187 13.12 -20.13 -1.52
C ASP A 187 12.41 -20.42 -2.84
N SER A 188 11.09 -20.60 -2.76
CA SER A 188 10.25 -20.95 -3.91
C SER A 188 9.71 -19.73 -4.66
N MET A 189 10.00 -18.51 -4.18
CA MET A 189 9.32 -17.27 -4.61
C MET A 189 10.26 -16.23 -5.23
N MET A 190 11.51 -16.59 -5.51
CA MET A 190 12.49 -15.66 -6.09
C MET A 190 11.99 -14.99 -7.38
N ASP A 191 11.51 -15.77 -8.35
CA ASP A 191 10.99 -15.23 -9.62
C ASP A 191 9.68 -14.45 -9.40
N LEU A 192 8.81 -14.93 -8.52
CA LEU A 192 7.56 -14.24 -8.18
C LEU A 192 7.81 -12.84 -7.60
N ARG A 193 8.78 -12.71 -6.67
CA ARG A 193 9.16 -11.41 -6.12
C ARG A 193 9.82 -10.50 -7.16
N ALA A 194 10.63 -11.05 -8.07
CA ALA A 194 11.23 -10.28 -9.15
C ALA A 194 10.15 -9.67 -10.07
N GLU A 195 9.13 -10.44 -10.44
CA GLU A 195 7.99 -9.93 -11.22
C GLU A 195 7.17 -8.88 -10.46
N MET A 196 7.00 -9.04 -9.14
CA MET A 196 6.39 -8.01 -8.30
C MET A 196 7.19 -6.70 -8.35
N CYS A 197 8.52 -6.76 -8.21
CA CYS A 197 9.38 -5.58 -8.33
C CYS A 197 9.24 -4.89 -9.69
N LEU A 198 9.27 -5.65 -10.79
CA LEU A 198 9.11 -5.10 -12.14
C LEU A 198 7.75 -4.42 -12.34
N ALA A 199 6.67 -5.01 -11.82
CA ALA A 199 5.35 -4.42 -11.87
C ALA A 199 5.28 -3.11 -11.04
N ILE A 200 5.85 -3.11 -9.84
CA ILE A 200 5.94 -1.95 -8.95
C ILE A 200 6.71 -0.80 -9.63
N GLU A 201 7.85 -1.11 -10.25
CA GLU A 201 8.69 -0.13 -10.96
C GLU A 201 8.02 0.41 -12.23
N SER A 202 7.28 -0.43 -12.95
CA SER A 202 6.49 0.00 -14.11
C SER A 202 5.44 1.06 -13.75
N MET A 203 5.02 1.09 -12.49
CA MET A 203 4.09 2.06 -11.93
C MET A 203 4.80 3.25 -11.23
N GLY A 204 6.12 3.37 -11.38
CA GLY A 204 6.90 4.52 -10.93
C GLY A 204 7.41 4.46 -9.49
N VAL A 205 7.30 3.31 -8.82
CA VAL A 205 7.82 3.12 -7.45
C VAL A 205 9.18 2.44 -7.52
N THR A 206 10.23 3.09 -7.01
CA THR A 206 11.59 2.53 -7.05
C THR A 206 11.77 1.45 -5.99
N THR A 207 12.03 0.21 -6.41
CA THR A 207 12.36 -0.88 -5.49
C THR A 207 13.85 -0.90 -5.17
N GLU A 208 14.20 -1.26 -3.94
CA GLU A 208 15.60 -1.29 -3.45
C GLU A 208 16.07 -2.70 -3.18
N VAL A 209 15.18 -3.55 -2.67
CA VAL A 209 15.50 -4.92 -2.29
C VAL A 209 14.24 -5.79 -2.31
N HIS A 210 14.39 -7.08 -2.55
CA HIS A 210 13.38 -8.07 -2.22
C HIS A 210 14.04 -9.28 -1.57
N HIS A 211 13.38 -9.90 -0.59
CA HIS A 211 13.84 -11.16 -0.01
C HIS A 211 12.67 -11.97 0.55
N HIS A 212 12.95 -13.26 0.75
CA HIS A 212 12.12 -14.07 1.60
C HIS A 212 12.32 -13.61 3.06
N GLU A 213 11.23 -13.51 3.81
CA GLU A 213 11.22 -13.09 5.20
C GLU A 213 11.33 -14.29 6.17
N VAL A 214 11.31 -14.05 7.47
CA VAL A 214 11.59 -15.07 8.48
C VAL A 214 10.59 -16.24 8.49
N GLY A 215 9.30 -15.96 8.28
CA GLY A 215 8.24 -16.96 8.43
C GLY A 215 8.26 -18.03 7.34
N THR A 216 7.97 -19.28 7.71
CA THR A 216 7.70 -20.34 6.72
C THR A 216 6.46 -20.02 5.87
N ALA A 217 6.14 -20.85 4.87
CA ALA A 217 4.91 -20.73 4.07
C ALA A 217 4.84 -19.44 3.22
N GLY A 218 5.99 -18.89 2.81
CA GLY A 218 6.06 -17.82 1.81
C GLY A 218 5.91 -16.41 2.37
N GLN A 219 6.61 -16.06 3.46
CA GLN A 219 6.72 -14.67 3.90
C GLN A 219 7.74 -13.93 3.02
N ASN A 220 7.44 -12.69 2.63
CA ASN A 220 8.27 -11.90 1.74
C ASN A 220 8.25 -10.43 2.16
N GLU A 221 9.28 -9.70 1.71
CA GLU A 221 9.35 -8.25 1.79
C GLU A 221 9.91 -7.68 0.47
N ILE A 222 9.39 -6.52 0.08
CA ILE A 222 9.96 -5.68 -0.97
C ILE A 222 10.19 -4.29 -0.38
N GLY A 223 11.45 -3.90 -0.25
CA GLY A 223 11.85 -2.56 0.17
C GLY A 223 11.73 -1.59 -1.01
N ALA A 224 11.18 -0.41 -0.74
CA ALA A 224 11.02 0.65 -1.73
C ALA A 224 11.47 2.00 -1.17
N LEU A 225 12.09 2.81 -2.02
CA LEU A 225 12.67 4.10 -1.66
C LEU A 225 11.68 4.98 -0.89
N PHE A 226 12.16 5.74 0.09
CA PHE A 226 11.33 6.67 0.85
C PHE A 226 10.76 7.80 -0.04
N ASN A 227 9.67 8.43 0.41
CA ASN A 227 9.11 9.62 -0.23
C ASN A 227 8.44 10.53 0.80
N THR A 228 7.84 11.65 0.37
CA THR A 228 7.00 12.48 1.25
C THR A 228 5.75 11.73 1.70
N LEU A 229 5.12 12.16 2.79
CA LEU A 229 4.00 11.45 3.43
C LEU A 229 2.91 11.00 2.44
N VAL A 230 2.38 11.93 1.64
CA VAL A 230 1.28 11.61 0.71
C VAL A 230 1.75 10.67 -0.39
N LYS A 231 2.92 10.97 -0.99
CA LYS A 231 3.48 10.16 -2.07
C LYS A 231 3.78 8.75 -1.61
N LYS A 232 4.39 8.58 -0.43
CA LYS A 232 4.71 7.26 0.09
C LYS A 232 3.46 6.44 0.40
N ALA A 233 2.38 7.09 0.87
CA ALA A 233 1.10 6.44 1.05
C ALA A 233 0.50 5.96 -0.28
N ASP A 234 0.54 6.79 -1.33
CA ASP A 234 0.11 6.41 -2.69
C ASP A 234 0.95 5.23 -3.23
N GLU A 235 2.29 5.27 -3.06
CA GLU A 235 3.21 4.19 -3.43
C GLU A 235 2.93 2.88 -2.67
N THR A 236 2.50 2.98 -1.40
CA THR A 236 2.12 1.80 -0.61
C THR A 236 0.87 1.12 -1.19
N GLN A 237 -0.09 1.89 -1.68
CA GLN A 237 -1.27 1.33 -2.37
C GLN A 237 -0.86 0.65 -3.69
N ILE A 238 0.07 1.25 -4.46
CA ILE A 238 0.66 0.62 -5.65
C ILE A 238 1.33 -0.70 -5.30
N LEU A 239 2.22 -0.72 -4.30
CA LEU A 239 2.95 -1.92 -3.89
C LEU A 239 1.98 -3.06 -3.56
N LYS A 240 0.97 -2.78 -2.73
CA LYS A 240 -0.04 -3.79 -2.36
C LYS A 240 -0.84 -4.26 -3.57
N TYR A 241 -1.20 -3.36 -4.47
CA TYR A 241 -1.90 -3.68 -5.70
C TYR A 241 -1.06 -4.59 -6.62
N CYS A 242 0.22 -4.28 -6.85
CA CYS A 242 1.11 -5.09 -7.66
C CYS A 242 1.35 -6.48 -7.04
N VAL A 243 1.65 -6.55 -5.74
CA VAL A 243 1.84 -7.82 -5.02
C VAL A 243 0.61 -8.72 -5.14
N GLN A 244 -0.59 -8.17 -4.95
CA GLN A 244 -1.83 -8.94 -5.02
C GLN A 244 -2.13 -9.42 -6.45
N ASN A 245 -1.95 -8.58 -7.48
CA ASN A 245 -2.25 -8.96 -8.85
C ASN A 245 -1.21 -9.93 -9.43
N VAL A 246 0.08 -9.73 -9.15
CA VAL A 246 1.12 -10.69 -9.56
C VAL A 246 0.89 -12.05 -8.90
N ALA A 247 0.62 -12.08 -7.59
CA ALA A 247 0.27 -13.34 -6.92
C ALA A 247 -0.96 -14.01 -7.57
N HIS A 248 -2.00 -13.22 -7.91
CA HIS A 248 -3.20 -13.73 -8.56
C HIS A 248 -2.93 -14.33 -9.95
N VAL A 249 -2.13 -13.66 -10.78
CA VAL A 249 -1.72 -14.16 -12.12
C VAL A 249 -0.95 -15.48 -12.03
N TYR A 250 -0.17 -15.65 -10.95
CA TYR A 250 0.54 -16.90 -10.65
C TYR A 250 -0.33 -17.97 -9.98
N GLY A 251 -1.65 -17.77 -9.87
CA GLY A 251 -2.56 -18.72 -9.25
C GLY A 251 -2.45 -18.81 -7.72
N LYS A 252 -1.85 -17.79 -7.09
CA LYS A 252 -1.63 -17.68 -5.63
C LYS A 252 -2.47 -16.52 -5.05
N THR A 253 -2.38 -16.34 -3.75
CA THR A 253 -3.06 -15.25 -3.03
C THR A 253 -2.13 -14.60 -2.01
N ALA A 254 -1.91 -13.29 -2.14
CA ALA A 254 -1.09 -12.53 -1.20
C ALA A 254 -1.92 -11.90 -0.07
N THR A 255 -1.36 -11.81 1.12
CA THR A 255 -1.96 -11.13 2.27
C THR A 255 -0.95 -10.28 3.04
N PHE A 256 -1.39 -9.08 3.41
CA PHE A 256 -0.68 -8.14 4.28
C PHE A 256 -1.24 -8.16 5.71
N MET A 257 -2.03 -9.18 6.08
CA MET A 257 -2.58 -9.26 7.43
C MET A 257 -1.45 -9.45 8.47
N PRO A 258 -1.54 -8.85 9.67
CA PRO A 258 -0.46 -8.88 10.64
C PRO A 258 -0.05 -10.28 11.10
N LYS A 259 -1.01 -11.19 11.27
CA LYS A 259 -0.76 -12.53 11.82
C LYS A 259 -1.58 -13.62 11.14
N PRO A 260 -1.17 -14.08 9.94
CA PRO A 260 -1.87 -15.14 9.22
C PRO A 260 -1.61 -16.53 9.78
N ILE A 261 -0.44 -16.76 10.40
CA ILE A 261 -0.01 -18.07 10.92
C ILE A 261 0.36 -17.94 12.41
N VAL A 262 -0.16 -18.86 13.22
CA VAL A 262 0.16 -18.97 14.64
C VAL A 262 1.52 -19.66 14.82
N GLY A 263 2.37 -19.13 15.69
CA GLY A 263 3.64 -19.77 16.06
C GLY A 263 4.85 -19.42 15.19
N ASP A 264 4.67 -18.63 14.11
CA ASP A 264 5.77 -18.13 13.28
C ASP A 264 5.85 -16.58 13.33
N ASN A 265 6.61 -15.93 12.45
CA ASN A 265 6.63 -14.48 12.28
C ASN A 265 5.28 -13.94 11.76
N GLY A 266 5.04 -12.64 11.96
CA GLY A 266 3.88 -11.93 11.43
C GLY A 266 4.37 -10.88 10.44
N ASN A 267 3.45 -10.23 9.72
CA ASN A 267 3.78 -9.13 8.84
C ASN A 267 3.83 -7.81 9.61
N GLY A 268 4.99 -7.17 9.57
CA GLY A 268 5.18 -5.78 9.97
C GLY A 268 4.90 -4.79 8.82
N MET A 269 4.82 -3.52 9.21
CA MET A 269 5.09 -2.41 8.31
C MET A 269 6.01 -1.46 9.07
N HIS A 270 7.32 -1.71 9.01
CA HIS A 270 8.28 -0.78 9.61
C HIS A 270 8.18 0.56 8.89
N VAL A 271 8.26 1.68 9.62
CA VAL A 271 8.13 3.02 9.05
C VAL A 271 9.28 3.90 9.52
N HIS A 272 10.28 4.05 8.65
CA HIS A 272 11.41 4.94 8.78
C HIS A 272 10.96 6.38 8.53
N GLN A 273 11.30 7.29 9.45
CA GLN A 273 10.81 8.67 9.42
C GLN A 273 11.97 9.65 9.60
N SER A 274 11.96 10.73 8.83
CA SER A 274 12.88 11.86 9.03
C SER A 274 12.20 13.17 8.62
N MET A 275 12.72 14.29 9.13
CA MET A 275 12.27 15.63 8.74
C MET A 275 13.45 16.43 8.21
N ALA A 276 13.20 17.27 7.20
CA ALA A 276 14.19 18.18 6.68
C ALA A 276 13.65 19.61 6.57
N LYS A 277 14.56 20.56 6.74
CA LYS A 277 14.30 22.00 6.57
C LYS A 277 15.47 22.64 5.84
N ASP A 278 15.18 23.48 4.84
CA ASP A 278 16.19 24.13 3.99
C ASP A 278 17.22 23.12 3.40
N GLY A 279 16.76 21.90 3.12
CA GLY A 279 17.60 20.81 2.60
C GLY A 279 18.46 20.08 3.64
N VAL A 280 18.36 20.42 4.93
CA VAL A 280 19.13 19.81 6.02
C VAL A 280 18.26 18.82 6.81
N ASN A 281 18.78 17.61 7.04
CA ASN A 281 18.12 16.61 7.89
C ASN A 281 18.15 17.05 9.36
N LEU A 282 16.97 17.24 9.95
CA LEU A 282 16.81 17.69 11.32
C LEU A 282 17.06 16.61 12.37
N PHE A 283 17.10 15.33 11.99
CA PHE A 283 17.26 14.20 12.92
C PHE A 283 18.72 13.83 13.17
N TYR A 284 19.66 14.33 12.37
CA TYR A 284 21.07 13.99 12.49
C TYR A 284 21.84 15.00 13.34
N GLU A 285 22.63 14.50 14.29
CA GLU A 285 23.61 15.29 15.04
C GLU A 285 24.81 14.41 15.37
N GLU A 286 25.98 14.73 14.78
CA GLU A 286 27.20 13.94 14.97
C GLU A 286 27.65 13.95 16.44
N GLY A 287 27.91 12.77 17.00
CA GLY A 287 28.41 12.62 18.37
C GLY A 287 27.32 12.61 19.45
N ALA A 288 26.06 12.86 19.09
CA ALA A 288 24.92 12.64 19.96
C ALA A 288 24.59 11.13 20.11
N TYR A 289 23.67 10.79 21.01
CA TYR A 289 23.25 9.39 21.22
C TYR A 289 22.70 8.80 19.91
N GLY A 290 23.36 7.77 19.37
CA GLY A 290 22.99 7.17 18.08
C GLY A 290 23.07 8.14 16.89
N ASN A 291 23.83 9.25 17.02
CA ASN A 291 23.84 10.38 16.09
C ASN A 291 22.46 11.02 15.86
N LEU A 292 21.58 10.96 16.87
CA LEU A 292 20.25 11.55 16.83
C LEU A 292 20.25 12.91 17.51
N SER A 293 19.72 13.92 16.83
CA SER A 293 19.53 15.25 17.38
C SER A 293 18.50 15.26 18.52
N GLU A 294 18.51 16.32 19.32
CA GLU A 294 17.47 16.53 20.34
C GLU A 294 16.05 16.57 19.73
N MET A 295 15.91 17.12 18.52
CA MET A 295 14.65 17.10 17.75
C MET A 295 14.18 15.66 17.49
N ALA A 296 15.08 14.79 17.03
CA ALA A 296 14.75 13.38 16.78
C ALA A 296 14.30 12.68 18.07
N LEU A 297 15.00 12.93 19.19
CA LEU A 297 14.64 12.35 20.48
C LEU A 297 13.27 12.84 20.98
N HIS A 298 12.95 14.13 20.79
CA HIS A 298 11.62 14.65 21.10
C HIS A 298 10.52 14.07 20.19
N TYR A 299 10.81 13.88 18.90
CA TYR A 299 9.90 13.23 17.96
C TYR A 299 9.57 11.79 18.41
N VAL A 300 10.60 11.00 18.72
CA VAL A 300 10.45 9.64 19.27
C VAL A 300 9.68 9.66 20.60
N GLY A 301 9.99 10.61 21.48
CA GLY A 301 9.28 10.82 22.75
C GLY A 301 7.78 11.08 22.54
N GLY A 302 7.42 11.83 21.50
CA GLY A 302 6.03 12.06 21.08
C GLY A 302 5.33 10.77 20.65
N ILE A 303 5.98 9.97 19.78
CA ILE A 303 5.44 8.67 19.35
C ILE A 303 5.20 7.76 20.56
N ILE A 304 6.19 7.61 21.44
CA ILE A 304 6.07 6.74 22.64
C ILE A 304 4.95 7.24 23.56
N LYS A 305 4.89 8.56 23.80
CA LYS A 305 3.85 9.16 24.65
C LYS A 305 2.44 8.91 24.11
N HIS A 306 2.27 8.90 22.79
CA HIS A 306 0.98 8.75 22.12
C HIS A 306 0.71 7.33 21.59
N ALA A 307 1.61 6.37 21.79
CA ALA A 307 1.58 5.03 21.19
C ALA A 307 0.22 4.32 21.34
N ARG A 308 -0.42 4.41 22.52
CA ARG A 308 -1.74 3.79 22.75
C ARG A 308 -2.82 4.33 21.82
N ALA A 309 -2.84 5.64 21.57
CA ALA A 309 -3.80 6.27 20.67
C ALA A 309 -3.41 6.04 19.21
N LEU A 310 -2.10 6.12 18.90
CA LEU A 310 -1.58 5.86 17.55
C LEU A 310 -1.89 4.44 17.07
N ASN A 311 -1.87 3.43 17.94
CA ASN A 311 -2.21 2.06 17.58
C ASN A 311 -3.64 1.90 17.02
N ALA A 312 -4.57 2.82 17.32
CA ALA A 312 -5.89 2.82 16.70
C ALA A 312 -5.83 3.04 15.17
N PHE A 313 -4.74 3.65 14.67
CA PHE A 313 -4.49 3.92 13.25
C PHE A 313 -3.38 3.04 12.68
N CYS A 314 -2.25 2.93 13.39
CA CYS A 314 -1.08 2.17 12.95
C CYS A 314 -1.29 0.64 13.02
N ASN A 315 -2.24 0.19 13.85
CA ASN A 315 -2.53 -1.23 14.11
C ASN A 315 -4.05 -1.46 14.13
N ALA A 316 -4.74 -0.98 13.10
CA ALA A 316 -6.19 -0.78 13.08
C ALA A 316 -7.05 -2.06 12.90
N SER A 317 -6.51 -3.25 13.16
CA SER A 317 -7.25 -4.52 13.05
C SER A 317 -7.21 -5.31 14.36
N THR A 318 -8.17 -6.20 14.56
CA THR A 318 -8.13 -7.15 15.70
C THR A 318 -7.06 -8.24 15.54
N ASN A 319 -6.50 -8.41 14.35
CA ASN A 319 -5.41 -9.35 14.08
C ASN A 319 -4.02 -8.74 14.38
N SER A 320 -3.98 -7.42 14.62
CA SER A 320 -2.79 -6.68 15.03
C SER A 320 -2.46 -6.85 16.51
#